data_AF-A0A916Q014-F1
#
_entry.id   AF-A0A916Q014-F1
#
_cell.length_a   1.000
_cell.length_b   1.000
_cell.length_c   1.000
_cell.angle_alpha   90.00
_cell.angle_beta   90.00
_cell.angle_gamma   90.00
#
_symmetry.space_group_name_H-M   'P 1'
#
loop_
_entity.id
_entity.type
_entity.pdbx_description
1 polymer ?
#
loop_
_entity_poly.entity_id
_entity_poly.type
_entity_poly.pdbx_seq_one_letter_code
_entity_poly.pdbx_strand_id
1 'polypeptide(L)'
;MAGLITSSKDYKLDNAQSFSKASSVDAYRSDPDLLIREYFLSSSLQRSKSRKVIFQYINSWQSVLDVLRWGANSKANESYDGAVNLLAEIDSFAVLEILGLVAKKLYIPMLDNEAHRCLADSCLEILIKSIACAYKVDPTQRYRLIFDVIPPTNRRTIKASVIDALLIIADEIDVNTIKNAIERYTFDKDQYICDYAKEALQELNLD
;
A
#
# COMPACT_ATOMS: atom_id res chain seq x y z
N MET A 1 19.07 -8.69 -54.41
CA MET A 1 18.53 -9.94 -53.84
C MET A 1 19.44 -10.36 -52.69
N ALA A 2 19.03 -10.06 -51.46
CA ALA A 2 19.61 -10.60 -50.24
C ALA A 2 18.42 -11.06 -49.39
N GLY A 3 18.29 -12.38 -49.25
CA GLY A 3 17.17 -13.03 -48.59
C GLY A 3 17.34 -13.03 -47.07
N LEU A 4 16.23 -12.76 -46.39
CA LEU A 4 16.00 -12.97 -44.97
C LEU A 4 16.13 -14.46 -44.61
N ILE A 5 16.86 -14.75 -43.53
CA ILE A 5 16.67 -15.98 -42.74
C ILE A 5 16.55 -15.55 -41.29
N THR A 6 15.33 -15.67 -40.76
CA THR A 6 14.97 -15.55 -39.36
C THR A 6 15.30 -16.86 -38.64
N SER A 7 15.94 -16.79 -37.47
CA SER A 7 16.08 -17.95 -36.57
C SER A 7 15.56 -17.57 -35.19
N SER A 8 14.33 -18.00 -34.93
CA SER A 8 13.69 -18.03 -33.63
C SER A 8 14.52 -18.88 -32.67
N LYS A 9 14.89 -18.30 -31.52
CA LYS A 9 15.31 -19.09 -30.36
C LYS A 9 14.19 -19.11 -29.35
N ASP A 10 13.46 -20.23 -29.40
CA ASP A 10 12.58 -20.71 -28.34
C ASP A 10 13.38 -20.87 -27.04
N TYR A 11 12.91 -20.25 -25.96
CA TYR A 11 13.38 -20.54 -24.62
C TYR A 11 12.73 -21.86 -24.17
N LYS A 12 13.51 -22.94 -24.19
CA LYS A 12 13.15 -24.19 -23.51
C LYS A 12 13.29 -24.03 -22.00
N LEU A 13 12.20 -24.29 -21.29
CA LEU A 13 12.22 -24.62 -19.86
C LEU A 13 12.93 -25.97 -19.70
N ASP A 14 14.08 -25.99 -19.03
CA ASP A 14 14.65 -27.22 -18.46
C ASP A 14 14.53 -27.16 -16.93
N ASN A 15 13.67 -28.05 -16.42
CA ASN A 15 13.63 -28.47 -15.03
C ASN A 15 14.96 -29.16 -14.67
N ALA A 16 15.73 -28.57 -13.75
CA ALA A 16 16.75 -29.30 -13.02
C ALA A 16 16.76 -28.87 -11.56
N GLN A 17 16.16 -29.72 -10.72
CA GLN A 17 16.39 -29.74 -9.28
C GLN A 17 17.90 -29.76 -9.03
N SER A 18 18.42 -28.71 -8.40
CA SER A 18 19.74 -28.71 -7.79
C SER A 18 19.63 -28.12 -6.40
N PHE A 19 19.54 -29.02 -5.41
CA PHE A 19 19.86 -28.72 -4.02
C PHE A 19 21.34 -28.29 -3.97
N SER A 20 21.58 -26.98 -3.94
CA SER A 20 22.88 -26.45 -3.54
C SER A 20 22.88 -26.23 -2.03
N LYS A 21 23.75 -26.97 -1.34
CA LYS A 21 24.06 -26.80 0.08
C LYS A 21 24.47 -25.34 0.34
N ALA A 22 23.70 -24.66 1.17
CA ALA A 22 24.07 -23.39 1.76
C ALA A 22 25.24 -23.61 2.74
N SER A 23 26.38 -22.98 2.47
CA SER A 23 27.40 -22.71 3.48
C SER A 23 28.00 -21.31 3.29
N SER A 24 27.70 -20.44 4.26
CA SER A 24 28.42 -19.24 4.75
C SER A 24 27.48 -18.08 5.14
N VAL A 25 26.55 -18.42 6.03
CA VAL A 25 26.08 -17.76 7.26
C VAL A 25 26.26 -16.24 7.54
N ASP A 26 27.07 -15.42 6.86
CA ASP A 26 27.35 -14.04 7.36
C ASP A 26 27.15 -12.87 6.36
N ALA A 27 26.47 -13.07 5.21
CA ALA A 27 26.30 -12.00 4.21
C ALA A 27 24.87 -11.70 3.72
N TYR A 28 23.81 -12.31 4.30
CA TYR A 28 22.45 -12.25 3.74
C TYR A 28 21.41 -11.45 4.55
N ARG A 29 21.80 -10.74 5.63
CA ARG A 29 20.84 -10.08 6.55
C ARG A 29 20.82 -8.56 6.53
N SER A 30 21.63 -7.91 5.69
CA SER A 30 21.86 -6.47 5.75
C SER A 30 21.32 -5.67 4.56
N ASP A 31 20.71 -6.32 3.56
CA ASP A 31 20.03 -5.61 2.47
C ASP A 31 18.52 -5.51 2.79
N PRO A 32 18.01 -4.31 3.11
CA PRO A 32 16.59 -4.08 3.38
C PRO A 32 15.68 -4.62 2.27
N ASP A 33 16.13 -4.58 1.02
CA ASP A 33 15.36 -5.01 -0.15
C ASP A 33 15.17 -6.53 -0.17
N LEU A 34 16.18 -7.29 0.28
CA LEU A 34 16.11 -8.75 0.39
C LEU A 34 15.11 -9.18 1.46
N LEU A 35 15.11 -8.51 2.62
CA LEU A 35 14.21 -8.83 3.73
C LEU A 35 12.74 -8.50 3.40
N ILE A 36 12.49 -7.36 2.76
CA ILE A 36 11.16 -7.00 2.28
C ILE A 36 10.69 -8.02 1.22
N ARG A 37 11.56 -8.39 0.29
CA ARG A 37 11.25 -9.42 -0.71
C ARG A 37 10.93 -10.78 -0.06
N GLU A 38 11.74 -11.23 0.88
CA GLU A 38 11.51 -12.50 1.60
C GLU A 38 10.18 -12.49 2.34
N TYR A 39 9.81 -11.35 2.94
CA TYR A 39 8.49 -11.18 3.54
C TYR A 39 7.36 -11.44 2.54
N PHE A 40 7.40 -10.84 1.35
CA PHE A 40 6.35 -11.02 0.34
C PHE A 40 6.35 -12.39 -0.35
N LEU A 41 7.48 -13.10 -0.35
CA LEU A 41 7.56 -14.49 -0.83
C LEU A 41 7.15 -15.52 0.22
N SER A 42 6.99 -15.11 1.47
CA SER A 42 6.58 -15.98 2.58
C SER A 42 5.07 -16.20 2.63
N SER A 43 4.62 -17.27 3.29
CA SER A 43 3.19 -17.51 3.50
C SER A 43 2.56 -16.43 4.40
N SER A 44 1.24 -16.28 4.35
CA SER A 44 0.48 -15.34 5.19
C SER A 44 0.77 -15.50 6.69
N LEU A 45 0.84 -16.75 7.15
CA LEU A 45 1.19 -17.09 8.53
C LEU A 45 2.62 -16.65 8.89
N GLN A 46 3.57 -16.81 7.97
CA GLN A 46 4.95 -16.39 8.19
C GLN A 46 5.07 -14.86 8.21
N ARG A 47 4.39 -14.17 7.28
CA ARG A 47 4.30 -12.70 7.25
C ARG A 47 3.78 -12.12 8.56
N SER A 48 2.69 -12.68 9.09
CA SER A 48 2.14 -12.26 10.38
C SER A 48 3.15 -12.37 11.54
N LYS A 49 4.00 -13.41 11.52
CA LYS A 49 5.04 -13.62 12.55
C LYS A 49 6.26 -12.71 12.37
N SER A 50 6.65 -12.41 11.13
CA SER A 50 7.88 -11.66 10.84
C SER A 50 7.66 -10.15 10.73
N ARG A 51 6.44 -9.66 10.51
CA ARG A 51 6.17 -8.22 10.26
C ARG A 51 6.79 -7.28 11.31
N LYS A 52 6.74 -7.66 12.60
CA LYS A 52 7.31 -6.88 13.71
C LYS A 52 8.84 -6.76 13.68
N VAL A 53 9.51 -7.66 12.97
CA VAL A 53 10.96 -7.59 12.76
C VAL A 53 11.25 -6.85 11.45
N ILE A 54 10.50 -7.15 10.40
CA ILE A 54 10.73 -6.57 9.07
C ILE A 54 10.42 -5.06 9.04
N PHE A 55 9.45 -4.56 9.79
CA PHE A 55 9.13 -3.12 9.78
C PHE A 55 10.30 -2.24 10.26
N GLN A 56 11.21 -2.78 11.08
CA GLN A 56 12.37 -2.03 11.61
C GLN A 56 13.32 -1.56 10.48
N TYR A 57 13.21 -2.17 9.30
CA TYR A 57 13.98 -1.83 8.11
C TYR A 57 13.26 -0.80 7.22
N ILE A 58 12.03 -0.40 7.57
CA ILE A 58 11.24 0.61 6.86
C ILE A 58 11.49 1.96 7.51
N ASN A 59 12.60 2.60 7.13
CA ASN A 59 13.04 3.87 7.69
C ASN A 59 13.39 4.91 6.61
N SER A 60 13.15 4.60 5.34
CA SER A 60 13.49 5.46 4.22
C SER A 60 12.43 5.42 3.12
N TRP A 61 12.48 6.43 2.25
CA TRP A 61 11.67 6.46 1.04
C TRP A 61 11.81 5.19 0.19
N GLN A 62 13.04 4.70 0.02
CA GLN A 62 13.34 3.54 -0.82
C GLN A 62 12.65 2.29 -0.28
N SER A 63 12.79 2.02 1.02
CA SER A 63 12.12 0.89 1.66
C SER A 63 10.59 0.92 1.51
N VAL A 64 9.97 2.11 1.53
CA VAL A 64 8.53 2.25 1.29
C VAL A 64 8.19 1.93 -0.17
N LEU A 65 8.98 2.41 -1.13
CA LEU A 65 8.78 2.06 -2.54
C LEU A 65 8.89 0.56 -2.80
N ASP A 66 9.83 -0.12 -2.13
CA ASP A 66 9.98 -1.56 -2.29
C ASP A 66 8.78 -2.32 -1.74
N VAL A 67 8.27 -1.93 -0.56
CA VAL A 67 7.02 -2.48 -0.02
C VAL A 67 5.85 -2.25 -0.98
N LEU A 68 5.70 -1.06 -1.55
CA LEU A 68 4.62 -0.74 -2.49
C LEU A 68 4.75 -1.51 -3.80
N ARG A 69 5.97 -1.67 -4.32
CA ARG A 69 6.24 -2.45 -5.54
C ARG A 69 5.82 -3.90 -5.36
N TRP A 70 6.06 -4.48 -4.19
CA TRP A 70 5.60 -5.84 -3.88
C TRP A 70 4.11 -5.88 -3.59
N GLY A 71 3.57 -4.91 -2.85
CA GLY A 71 2.15 -4.84 -2.48
C GLY A 71 1.21 -4.64 -3.67
N ALA A 72 1.59 -3.82 -4.65
CA ALA A 72 0.82 -3.61 -5.86
C ALA A 72 1.01 -4.73 -6.91
N ASN A 73 1.89 -5.71 -6.66
CA ASN A 73 2.13 -6.82 -7.57
C ASN A 73 1.05 -7.89 -7.41
N SER A 74 0.23 -8.07 -8.44
CA SER A 74 -0.86 -9.06 -8.49
C SER A 74 -0.40 -10.51 -8.54
N LYS A 75 0.91 -10.78 -8.70
CA LYS A 75 1.45 -12.14 -8.81
C LYS A 75 1.71 -12.81 -7.46
N ALA A 76 1.76 -12.06 -6.36
CA ALA A 76 1.95 -12.59 -5.02
C ALA A 76 0.61 -12.64 -4.28
N ASN A 77 0.27 -13.79 -3.71
CA ASN A 77 -1.00 -13.96 -2.98
C ASN A 77 -1.06 -13.03 -1.76
N GLU A 78 -2.17 -12.30 -1.63
CA GLU A 78 -2.42 -11.33 -0.56
C GLU A 78 -1.31 -10.28 -0.43
N SER A 79 -0.65 -9.91 -1.53
CA SER A 79 0.41 -8.90 -1.54
C SER A 79 -0.07 -7.56 -0.98
N TYR A 80 -1.28 -7.16 -1.37
CA TYR A 80 -1.96 -5.99 -0.85
C TYR A 80 -2.05 -6.00 0.69
N ASP A 81 -2.68 -7.02 1.27
CA ASP A 81 -2.84 -7.14 2.73
C ASP A 81 -1.49 -7.24 3.42
N GLY A 82 -0.52 -7.91 2.79
CA GLY A 82 0.85 -7.99 3.27
C GLY A 82 1.51 -6.63 3.42
N ALA A 83 1.32 -5.74 2.44
CA ALA A 83 1.87 -4.39 2.43
C ALA A 83 1.18 -3.50 3.47
N VAL A 84 -0.15 -3.50 3.51
CA VAL A 84 -0.92 -2.73 4.51
C VAL A 84 -0.54 -3.16 5.92
N ASN A 85 -0.51 -4.46 6.20
CA ASN A 85 -0.15 -4.97 7.53
C ASN A 85 1.30 -4.67 7.92
N LEU A 86 2.22 -4.65 6.95
CA LEU A 86 3.62 -4.36 7.24
C LEU A 86 3.83 -2.87 7.52
N LEU A 87 3.22 -1.99 6.72
CA LEU A 87 3.30 -0.53 6.92
C LEU A 87 2.51 -0.06 8.14
N ALA A 88 1.44 -0.76 8.52
CA ALA A 88 0.69 -0.51 9.76
C ALA A 88 1.53 -0.73 11.04
N GLU A 89 2.67 -1.44 10.96
CA GLU A 89 3.58 -1.62 12.10
C GLU A 89 4.44 -0.38 12.39
N ILE A 90 4.44 0.63 11.52
CA ILE A 90 5.13 1.91 11.73
C ILE A 90 4.68 2.53 13.05
N ASP A 91 5.66 2.86 13.89
CA ASP A 91 5.46 3.35 15.26
C ASP A 91 5.92 4.80 15.46
N SER A 92 6.33 5.47 14.39
CA SER A 92 6.83 6.83 14.39
C SER A 92 6.11 7.67 13.36
N PHE A 93 5.56 8.81 13.79
CA PHE A 93 4.93 9.76 12.90
C PHE A 93 5.88 10.26 11.81
N ALA A 94 7.17 10.46 12.12
CA ALA A 94 8.16 10.90 11.12
C ALA A 94 8.36 9.89 9.99
N VAL A 95 8.28 8.58 10.29
CA VAL A 95 8.32 7.53 9.27
C VAL A 95 7.00 7.47 8.50
N LEU A 96 5.87 7.68 9.20
CA LEU A 96 4.56 7.77 8.56
C LEU A 96 4.45 8.95 7.58
N GLU A 97 5.07 10.09 7.89
CA GLU A 97 5.17 11.23 6.98
C GLU A 97 5.90 10.88 5.68
N ILE A 98 6.84 9.92 5.69
CA ILE A 98 7.47 9.42 4.47
C ILE A 98 6.42 8.80 3.54
N LEU A 99 5.47 8.00 4.06
CA LEU A 99 4.39 7.41 3.25
C LEU A 99 3.54 8.49 2.59
N GLY A 100 3.20 9.53 3.35
CA GLY A 100 2.53 10.70 2.80
C GLY A 100 3.35 11.34 1.67
N LEU A 101 4.62 11.64 1.92
CA LEU A 101 5.47 12.25 0.90
C LEU A 101 5.56 11.36 -0.36
N VAL A 102 5.57 10.02 -0.20
CA VAL A 102 5.51 9.01 -1.29
C VAL A 102 4.26 9.15 -2.12
N ALA A 103 3.10 9.24 -1.47
CA ALA A 103 1.87 9.53 -2.18
C ALA A 103 2.02 10.84 -2.98
N LYS A 104 2.35 11.94 -2.29
CA LYS A 104 2.29 13.31 -2.83
C LYS A 104 3.26 13.59 -3.97
N LYS A 105 4.52 13.16 -3.83
CA LYS A 105 5.57 13.50 -4.79
C LYS A 105 5.71 12.50 -5.94
N LEU A 106 5.20 11.28 -5.77
CA LEU A 106 5.37 10.22 -6.77
C LEU A 106 4.04 9.78 -7.38
N TYR A 107 3.15 9.18 -6.57
CA TYR A 107 2.00 8.48 -7.14
C TYR A 107 0.87 9.41 -7.58
N ILE A 108 0.64 10.53 -6.88
CA ILE A 108 -0.36 11.51 -7.33
C ILE A 108 -0.01 12.09 -8.71
N PRO A 109 1.22 12.58 -8.97
CA PRO A 109 1.61 13.00 -10.32
C PRO A 109 1.47 11.89 -11.38
N MET A 110 1.60 10.62 -11.00
CA MET A 110 1.45 9.49 -11.92
C MET A 110 -0.01 9.22 -12.33
N LEU A 111 -1.01 9.75 -11.61
CA LEU A 111 -2.44 9.55 -11.95
C LEU A 111 -2.81 10.19 -13.31
N ASP A 112 -2.15 11.29 -13.66
CA ASP A 112 -2.38 12.00 -14.91
C ASP A 112 -1.82 11.24 -16.12
N ASN A 113 -0.86 10.32 -15.90
CA ASN A 113 -0.29 9.48 -16.93
C ASN A 113 -1.03 8.13 -17.02
N GLU A 114 -1.76 7.91 -18.11
CA GLU A 114 -2.55 6.71 -18.33
C GLU A 114 -1.75 5.40 -18.20
N ALA A 115 -0.49 5.37 -18.65
CA ALA A 115 0.36 4.18 -18.58
C ALA A 115 0.74 3.80 -17.14
N HIS A 116 0.71 4.75 -16.21
CA HIS A 116 1.11 4.56 -14.82
C HIS A 116 -0.06 4.61 -13.84
N ARG A 117 -1.23 5.05 -14.30
CA ARG A 117 -2.41 5.30 -13.48
C ARG A 117 -2.85 4.10 -12.64
N CYS A 118 -2.89 2.91 -13.23
CA CYS A 118 -3.32 1.69 -12.51
C CYS A 118 -2.38 1.38 -11.34
N LEU A 119 -1.06 1.44 -11.58
CA LEU A 119 -0.06 1.25 -10.52
C LEU A 119 -0.19 2.33 -9.43
N ALA A 120 -0.38 3.59 -9.85
CA ALA A 120 -0.54 4.71 -8.92
C ALA A 120 -1.80 4.59 -8.06
N ASP A 121 -2.95 4.22 -8.64
CA ASP A 121 -4.19 3.96 -7.91
C ASP A 121 -3.96 2.88 -6.84
N SER A 122 -3.36 1.72 -7.20
CA SER A 122 -3.09 0.63 -6.25
C SER A 122 -2.12 1.03 -5.13
N CYS A 123 -1.04 1.76 -5.45
CA CYS A 123 -0.08 2.22 -4.44
C CYS A 123 -0.70 3.25 -3.50
N LEU A 124 -1.52 4.17 -4.02
CA LEU A 124 -2.20 5.17 -3.19
C LEU A 124 -3.22 4.52 -2.26
N GLU A 125 -3.95 3.51 -2.73
CA GLU A 125 -4.85 2.74 -1.88
C GLU A 125 -4.10 2.07 -0.71
N ILE A 126 -2.97 1.38 -0.99
CA ILE A 126 -2.13 0.77 0.04
C ILE A 126 -1.67 1.84 1.04
N LEU A 127 -1.18 2.98 0.57
CA LEU A 127 -0.68 4.06 1.43
C LEU A 127 -1.78 4.62 2.35
N ILE A 128 -2.96 4.91 1.80
CA ILE A 128 -4.09 5.47 2.55
C ILE A 128 -4.51 4.52 3.67
N LYS A 129 -4.72 3.23 3.35
CA LYS A 129 -5.11 2.25 4.37
C LYS A 129 -4.00 1.97 5.37
N SER A 130 -2.74 1.96 4.94
CA SER A 130 -1.60 1.78 5.84
C SER A 130 -1.49 2.92 6.85
N ILE A 131 -1.72 4.17 6.42
CA ILE A 131 -1.75 5.34 7.31
C ILE A 131 -2.86 5.20 8.33
N ALA A 132 -4.08 4.82 7.92
CA ALA A 132 -5.19 4.59 8.83
C ALA A 132 -4.90 3.47 9.83
N CYS A 133 -4.31 2.35 9.37
CA CYS A 133 -4.03 1.18 10.21
C CYS A 133 -2.79 1.31 11.11
N ALA A 134 -2.01 2.40 11.04
CA ALA A 134 -0.80 2.59 11.84
C ALA A 134 -1.09 2.86 13.34
N TYR A 135 -1.61 1.84 14.02
CA TYR A 135 -2.21 1.86 15.36
C TYR A 135 -1.28 2.32 16.49
N LYS A 136 0.04 2.38 16.25
CA LYS A 136 1.03 2.87 17.21
C LYS A 136 1.26 4.38 17.10
N VAL A 137 0.72 5.03 16.07
CA VAL A 137 0.77 6.46 15.86
C VAL A 137 -0.56 7.07 16.30
N ASP A 138 -0.50 8.27 16.89
CA ASP A 138 -1.67 8.99 17.37
C ASP A 138 -2.74 9.10 16.26
N PRO A 139 -4.02 8.78 16.55
CA PRO A 139 -5.08 8.77 15.55
C PRO A 139 -5.32 10.16 14.95
N THR A 140 -5.17 11.24 15.72
CA THR A 140 -5.30 12.61 15.21
C THR A 140 -4.20 12.94 14.20
N GLN A 141 -2.98 12.45 14.43
CA GLN A 141 -1.88 12.57 13.47
C GLN A 141 -2.16 11.78 12.18
N ARG A 142 -2.68 10.55 12.28
CA ARG A 142 -3.09 9.74 11.12
C ARG A 142 -4.19 10.44 10.31
N TYR A 143 -5.23 10.93 10.98
CA TYR A 143 -6.33 11.68 10.38
C TYR A 143 -5.81 12.88 9.57
N ARG A 144 -4.96 13.71 10.17
CA ARG A 144 -4.37 14.87 9.48
C ARG A 144 -3.58 14.45 8.25
N LEU A 145 -2.75 13.42 8.38
CA LEU A 145 -1.91 12.95 7.27
C LEU A 145 -2.74 12.47 6.06
N ILE A 146 -3.88 11.81 6.31
CA ILE A 146 -4.82 11.39 5.24
C ILE A 146 -5.28 12.59 4.40
N PHE A 147 -5.55 13.75 5.01
CA PHE A 147 -6.03 14.93 4.27
C PHE A 147 -4.95 15.89 3.79
N ASP A 148 -3.90 16.10 4.59
CA ASP A 148 -2.86 17.09 4.31
C ASP A 148 -1.97 16.65 3.14
N VAL A 149 -1.88 15.33 2.93
CA VAL A 149 -0.89 14.76 2.03
C VAL A 149 -1.49 14.00 0.85
N ILE A 150 -2.70 13.45 0.99
CA ILE A 150 -3.43 12.86 -0.13
C ILE A 150 -4.44 13.92 -0.63
N PRO A 151 -4.16 14.57 -1.78
CA PRO A 151 -4.97 15.66 -2.28
C PRO A 151 -6.32 15.15 -2.80
N PRO A 152 -7.30 16.06 -2.91
CA PRO A 152 -8.56 15.75 -3.55
C PRO A 152 -8.30 15.27 -4.98
N THR A 153 -8.75 14.05 -5.27
CA THR A 153 -8.63 13.43 -6.59
C THR A 153 -10.01 13.01 -7.07
N ASN A 154 -10.22 13.00 -8.39
CA ASN A 154 -11.48 12.53 -8.99
C ASN A 154 -11.54 11.01 -9.17
N ARG A 155 -10.52 10.28 -8.71
CA ARG A 155 -10.43 8.82 -8.85
C ARG A 155 -11.31 8.13 -7.81
N ARG A 156 -12.28 7.35 -8.28
CA ARG A 156 -13.20 6.55 -7.45
C ARG A 156 -12.48 5.73 -6.39
N THR A 157 -11.49 4.92 -6.80
CA THR A 157 -10.75 4.03 -5.89
C THR A 157 -10.16 4.79 -4.72
N ILE A 158 -9.46 5.90 -5.00
CA ILE A 158 -8.83 6.71 -3.95
C ILE A 158 -9.86 7.33 -3.01
N LYS A 159 -10.98 7.86 -3.55
CA LYS A 159 -12.07 8.40 -2.71
C LYS A 159 -12.65 7.33 -1.78
N ALA A 160 -12.91 6.14 -2.32
CA ALA A 160 -13.38 5.01 -1.52
C ALA A 160 -12.36 4.62 -0.45
N SER A 161 -11.06 4.57 -0.78
CA SER A 161 -10.00 4.29 0.20
C SER A 161 -9.91 5.34 1.30
N VAL A 162 -10.18 6.62 1.01
CA VAL A 162 -10.24 7.66 2.04
C VAL A 162 -11.44 7.44 2.96
N ILE A 163 -12.61 7.08 2.42
CA ILE A 163 -13.79 6.74 3.23
C ILE A 163 -13.50 5.52 4.12
N ASP A 164 -12.91 4.45 3.57
CA ASP A 164 -12.44 3.29 4.34
C ASP A 164 -11.50 3.69 5.47
N ALA A 165 -10.49 4.52 5.16
CA ALA A 165 -9.50 4.98 6.14
C ALA A 165 -10.13 5.79 7.27
N LEU A 166 -11.18 6.57 6.98
CA LEU A 166 -11.95 7.33 7.97
C LEU A 166 -12.76 6.42 8.88
N LEU A 167 -13.36 5.37 8.34
CA LEU A 167 -14.06 4.35 9.14
C LEU A 167 -13.10 3.61 10.07
N ILE A 168 -11.92 3.22 9.59
CA ILE A 168 -10.90 2.51 10.39
C ILE A 168 -10.51 3.29 11.65
N ILE A 169 -10.41 4.62 11.56
CA ILE A 169 -10.00 5.47 12.68
C ILE A 169 -11.19 6.03 13.47
N ALA A 170 -12.43 5.65 13.12
CA ALA A 170 -13.63 6.25 13.68
C ALA A 170 -13.80 6.01 15.19
N ASP A 171 -13.36 4.86 15.67
CA ASP A 171 -13.41 4.50 17.08
C ASP A 171 -12.31 5.20 17.92
N GLU A 172 -11.35 5.82 17.26
CA GLU A 172 -10.16 6.41 17.90
C GLU A 172 -10.20 7.94 17.96
N ILE A 173 -11.16 8.56 17.27
CA ILE A 173 -11.33 10.02 17.16
C ILE A 173 -12.80 10.38 17.42
N ASP A 174 -13.08 11.65 17.72
CA ASP A 174 -14.47 12.13 17.76
C ASP A 174 -15.22 11.77 16.46
N VAL A 175 -16.25 10.93 16.62
CA VAL A 175 -17.07 10.42 15.51
C VAL A 175 -17.71 11.56 14.70
N ASN A 176 -18.02 12.71 15.30
CA ASN A 176 -18.58 13.85 14.57
C ASN A 176 -17.56 14.44 13.59
N THR A 177 -16.28 14.49 13.97
CA THR A 177 -15.19 14.89 13.08
C THR A 177 -15.08 13.97 11.86
N ILE A 178 -15.29 12.67 12.05
CA ILE A 178 -15.28 11.67 10.98
C ILE A 178 -16.53 11.82 10.09
N LYS A 179 -17.73 11.91 10.69
CA LYS A 179 -18.99 12.15 9.97
C LYS A 179 -18.89 13.39 9.08
N ASN A 180 -18.44 14.51 9.63
CA ASN A 180 -18.24 15.76 8.88
C ASN A 180 -17.25 15.62 7.71
N ALA A 181 -16.25 14.74 7.83
CA ALA A 181 -15.31 14.48 6.75
C ALA A 181 -15.93 13.61 5.64
N ILE A 182 -16.67 12.55 6.01
CA ILE A 182 -17.36 11.65 5.07
C ILE A 182 -18.52 12.38 4.35
N GLU A 183 -19.24 13.27 5.04
CA GLU A 183 -20.34 14.06 4.47
C GLU A 183 -19.97 14.81 3.19
N ARG A 184 -18.70 15.23 3.05
CA ARG A 184 -18.18 15.90 1.86
C ARG A 184 -18.33 15.06 0.59
N TYR A 185 -18.37 13.74 0.71
CA TYR A 185 -18.51 12.80 -0.40
C TYR A 185 -19.97 12.47 -0.75
N THR A 186 -20.95 12.90 0.06
CA THR A 186 -22.38 12.65 -0.22
C THR A 186 -22.93 13.47 -1.40
N PHE A 187 -22.17 14.48 -1.83
CA PHE A 187 -22.45 15.35 -2.97
C PHE A 187 -21.40 15.17 -4.10
N ASP A 188 -20.70 14.04 -4.12
CA ASP A 188 -19.72 13.74 -5.17
C ASP A 188 -20.39 13.65 -6.56
N LYS A 189 -19.61 13.85 -7.63
CA LYS A 189 -20.10 13.66 -9.00
C LYS A 189 -20.25 12.18 -9.35
N ASP A 190 -19.49 11.30 -8.68
CA ASP A 190 -19.58 9.87 -8.85
C ASP A 190 -20.64 9.29 -7.91
N GLN A 191 -21.75 8.82 -8.49
CA GLN A 191 -22.88 8.27 -7.74
C GLN A 191 -22.47 7.12 -6.81
N TYR A 192 -21.52 6.29 -7.24
CA TYR A 192 -21.00 5.20 -6.41
C TYR A 192 -20.38 5.75 -5.11
N ILE A 193 -19.63 6.84 -5.19
CA ILE A 193 -19.00 7.45 -4.02
C ILE A 193 -20.04 8.13 -3.13
N CYS A 194 -21.07 8.74 -3.72
CA CYS A 194 -22.20 9.27 -2.95
C CYS A 194 -22.90 8.20 -2.14
N ASP A 195 -23.21 7.06 -2.76
CA ASP A 195 -23.91 5.96 -2.10
C ASP A 195 -23.03 5.32 -1.03
N TYR A 196 -21.75 5.10 -1.35
CA TYR A 196 -20.77 4.56 -0.42
C TYR A 196 -20.53 5.45 0.80
N ALA A 197 -20.48 6.77 0.63
CA ALA A 197 -20.38 7.72 1.74
C ALA A 197 -21.64 7.72 2.62
N LYS A 198 -22.83 7.54 2.04
CA LYS A 198 -24.08 7.43 2.81
C LYS A 198 -24.13 6.13 3.62
N GLU A 199 -23.69 5.02 3.04
CA GLU A 199 -23.57 3.74 3.75
C GLU A 199 -22.60 3.87 4.94
N ALA A 200 -21.42 4.44 4.71
CA ALA A 200 -20.44 4.70 5.78
C ALA A 200 -21.00 5.59 6.90
N LEU A 201 -21.77 6.63 6.57
CA LEU A 201 -22.44 7.47 7.59
C LEU A 201 -23.53 6.71 8.36
N GLN A 202 -24.25 5.78 7.70
CA GLN A 202 -25.23 4.94 8.38
C GLN A 202 -24.57 3.99 9.37
N GLU A 203 -23.43 3.39 9.00
CA GLU A 203 -22.62 2.54 9.88
C GLU A 203 -22.23 3.28 11.16
N LEU A 204 -21.73 4.52 11.05
CA LEU A 204 -21.36 5.36 12.19
C LEU A 204 -22.53 5.87 13.05
N ASN A 205 -23.78 5.58 12.66
CA ASN A 205 -24.98 5.90 13.46
C ASN A 205 -25.57 4.68 14.16
N LEU A 206 -25.06 3.48 13.87
CA LEU A 206 -25.53 2.22 14.46
C LEU A 206 -24.81 1.87 15.78
N ASP A 207 -23.73 2.59 16.09
CA ASP A 207 -22.97 2.54 17.36
C ASP A 207 -23.32 3.73 18.28
#